data_AF-Q24673-F1
#
_entry.id   AF-Q24673-F1
#
_cell.length_a   1.000
_cell.length_b   1.000
_cell.length_c   1.000
_cell.angle_alpha   90.00
_cell.angle_beta   90.00
_cell.angle_gamma   90.00
#
_symmetry.space_group_name_H-M   'P 1'
#
loop_
_entity.id
_entity.type
_entity.pdbx_description
1 polymer ?
#
loop_
_entity_poly.entity_id
_entity_poly.type
_entity_poly.pdbx_seq_one_letter_code
_entity_poly.pdbx_strand_id
1 'polypeptide(L)'
;LRGVQVSPVNENIISAGRPWWERYQPISYKLTTRSGNEEEFGDMVRRCNEVGVRIYVDVLLNHMSGDFDGVAVGTAGTEAEPSKKSFPGVPFTAQDFHPTCEITDWNDRFQVQQCELVGLKGLDQGSEWVRSKLIEFLDHLIELGVADFRVDA
;
A
#
# COMPACT_ATOMS: atom_id res chain seq x y z
N LEU A 1 23.90 -8.04 -10.71
CA LEU A 1 23.14 -7.71 -9.49
C LEU A 1 22.19 -8.86 -9.20
N ARG A 2 22.10 -9.32 -7.95
CA ARG A 2 21.14 -10.36 -7.52
C ARG A 2 20.16 -9.71 -6.56
N GLY A 3 18.87 -9.96 -6.76
CA GLY A 3 17.84 -9.35 -5.95
C GLY A 3 16.55 -10.12 -5.97
N VAL A 4 15.71 -9.84 -4.98
CA VAL A 4 14.38 -10.42 -4.81
C VAL A 4 13.39 -9.27 -4.72
N GLN A 5 12.40 -9.28 -5.60
CA GLN A 5 11.21 -8.45 -5.40
C GLN A 5 10.26 -9.20 -4.47
N VAL A 6 9.89 -8.56 -3.36
CA VAL A 6 8.88 -9.09 -2.44
C VAL A 6 7.52 -8.48 -2.75
N SER A 7 6.45 -9.23 -2.49
CA SER A 7 5.08 -8.70 -2.49
C SER A 7 4.93 -7.54 -1.50
N PRO A 8 3.82 -6.76 -1.56
CA PRO A 8 3.58 -5.69 -0.62
C PRO A 8 3.71 -6.15 0.83
N VAL A 9 4.41 -5.33 1.62
CA VAL A 9 4.82 -5.60 3.01
C VAL A 9 4.01 -4.81 4.03
N ASN A 10 3.27 -3.79 3.57
CA ASN A 10 2.38 -3.02 4.42
C ASN A 10 1.04 -3.74 4.64
N GLU A 11 0.36 -3.37 5.72
CA GLU A 11 -0.92 -3.93 6.11
C GLU A 11 -1.96 -3.79 5.00
N ASN A 12 -2.56 -4.92 4.66
CA ASN A 12 -3.56 -5.02 3.61
C ASN A 12 -4.89 -5.57 4.16
N ILE A 13 -5.98 -5.39 3.41
CA ILE A 13 -7.30 -5.90 3.79
C ILE A 13 -7.31 -7.43 3.86
N ILE A 14 -8.02 -7.99 4.83
CA ILE A 14 -8.32 -9.44 4.88
C ILE A 14 -9.57 -9.70 4.04
N SER A 15 -9.40 -10.35 2.89
CA SER A 15 -10.52 -10.70 2.00
C SER A 15 -10.96 -12.16 2.18
N ALA A 16 -12.25 -12.45 2.00
CA ALA A 16 -12.77 -13.81 2.05
C ALA A 16 -12.04 -14.73 1.06
N GLY A 17 -11.64 -15.92 1.49
CA GLY A 17 -10.86 -16.85 0.67
C GLY A 17 -9.36 -16.52 0.52
N ARG A 18 -8.89 -15.42 1.12
CA ARG A 18 -7.48 -14.99 1.13
C ARG A 18 -6.81 -14.96 -0.26
N PRO A 19 -7.46 -14.36 -1.28
CA PRO A 19 -6.92 -14.30 -2.63
C PRO A 19 -5.57 -13.56 -2.65
N TRP A 20 -4.78 -13.75 -3.71
CA TRP A 20 -3.47 -13.11 -3.81
C TRP A 20 -3.57 -11.57 -3.89
N TRP A 21 -4.61 -11.07 -4.55
CA TRP A 21 -4.81 -9.65 -4.81
C TRP A 21 -5.17 -8.84 -3.57
N GLU A 22 -5.54 -9.48 -2.45
CA GLU A 22 -5.85 -8.74 -1.21
C GLU A 22 -4.66 -7.88 -0.74
N ARG A 23 -3.43 -8.27 -1.12
CA ARG A 23 -2.20 -7.52 -0.83
C ARG A 23 -2.13 -6.17 -1.53
N TYR A 24 -2.86 -6.00 -2.63
CA TYR A 24 -2.93 -4.77 -3.43
C TYR A 24 -4.06 -3.85 -2.94
N GLN A 25 -4.52 -4.03 -1.71
CA GLN A 25 -5.56 -3.21 -1.08
C GLN A 25 -5.10 -2.78 0.31
N PRO A 26 -4.29 -1.70 0.39
CA PRO A 26 -3.76 -1.20 1.65
C PRO A 26 -4.85 -0.80 2.65
N ILE A 27 -4.60 -1.11 3.93
CA ILE A 27 -5.40 -0.62 5.07
C ILE A 27 -4.56 0.33 5.92
N SER A 28 -3.25 0.04 6.08
CA SER A 28 -2.30 0.97 6.67
C SER A 28 -0.87 0.74 6.15
N TYR A 29 0.08 1.51 6.69
CA TYR A 29 1.52 1.35 6.42
C TYR A 29 2.26 0.55 7.50
N LYS A 30 1.56 -0.09 8.44
CA LYS A 30 2.16 -1.04 9.39
C LYS A 30 2.74 -2.24 8.65
N LEU A 31 3.89 -2.75 9.07
CA LEU A 31 4.53 -3.91 8.45
C LEU A 31 4.07 -5.22 9.09
N THR A 32 2.84 -5.64 8.81
CA THR A 32 2.33 -6.95 9.24
C THR A 32 1.37 -7.50 8.20
N THR A 33 1.76 -8.61 7.58
CA THR A 33 1.02 -9.27 6.49
C THR A 33 1.05 -10.79 6.66
N ARG A 34 0.53 -11.53 5.68
CA ARG A 34 0.74 -12.99 5.60
C ARG A 34 2.21 -13.41 5.44
N SER A 35 3.10 -12.50 5.02
CA SER A 35 4.53 -12.79 4.89
C SER A 35 5.30 -12.69 6.21
N GLY A 36 4.68 -12.15 7.27
CA GLY A 36 5.33 -11.90 8.54
C GLY A 36 5.09 -10.47 9.06
N ASN A 37 5.76 -10.16 10.17
CA ASN A 37 5.79 -8.85 10.80
C ASN A 37 7.08 -8.08 10.47
N GLU A 38 7.22 -6.87 11.04
CA GLU A 38 8.36 -5.98 10.82
C GLU A 38 9.70 -6.59 11.26
N GLU A 39 9.73 -7.30 12.40
CA GLU A 39 10.94 -7.94 12.91
C GLU A 39 11.42 -9.04 11.94
N GLU A 40 10.49 -9.87 11.45
CA GLU A 40 10.77 -10.92 10.47
C GLU A 40 11.22 -10.34 9.13
N PHE A 41 10.59 -9.24 8.68
CA PHE A 41 10.99 -8.54 7.47
C PHE A 41 12.39 -7.93 7.61
N GLY A 42 12.70 -7.27 8.73
CA GLY A 42 14.02 -6.74 9.03
C GLY A 42 15.10 -7.82 9.09
N ASP A 43 14.83 -8.98 9.71
CA ASP A 43 15.76 -10.13 9.71
C ASP A 43 16.03 -10.63 8.29
N MET A 44 14.99 -10.77 7.47
CA MET A 44 15.11 -11.19 6.07
C MET A 44 15.99 -10.21 5.29
N VAL A 45 15.71 -8.91 5.37
CA VAL A 45 16.48 -7.87 4.66
C VAL A 45 17.94 -7.90 5.08
N ARG A 46 18.23 -7.95 6.38
CA ARG A 46 19.59 -8.03 6.93
C ARG A 46 20.35 -9.24 6.38
N ARG A 47 19.79 -10.44 6.49
CA ARG A 47 20.44 -11.69 6.06
C ARG A 47 20.65 -11.73 4.55
N CYS A 48 19.71 -11.22 3.76
CA CYS A 48 19.87 -11.11 2.31
C CYS A 48 21.01 -10.15 1.94
N ASN A 49 21.06 -8.97 2.60
CA ASN A 49 22.11 -7.99 2.36
C ASN A 49 23.51 -8.52 2.74
N GLU A 50 23.64 -9.30 3.82
CA GLU A 50 24.91 -9.94 4.25
C GLU A 50 25.49 -10.88 3.17
N VAL A 51 24.65 -11.50 2.36
CA VAL A 51 25.06 -12.37 1.25
C VAL A 51 25.02 -11.69 -0.12
N GLY A 52 24.87 -10.36 -0.15
CA GLY A 52 24.87 -9.56 -1.37
C GLY A 52 23.61 -9.71 -2.24
N VAL A 53 22.50 -10.15 -1.67
CA VAL A 53 21.18 -10.22 -2.33
C VAL A 53 20.34 -9.01 -1.89
N ARG A 54 19.93 -8.18 -2.84
CA ARG A 54 19.17 -6.95 -2.57
C ARG A 54 17.67 -7.20 -2.53
N ILE A 55 16.96 -6.48 -1.66
CA ILE A 55 15.50 -6.55 -1.54
C ILE A 55 14.87 -5.36 -2.25
N TYR A 56 13.90 -5.64 -3.10
CA TYR A 56 13.05 -4.67 -3.79
C TYR A 56 11.63 -4.83 -3.27
N VAL A 57 11.03 -3.76 -2.76
CA VAL A 57 9.67 -3.85 -2.21
C VAL A 57 8.65 -3.38 -3.24
N ASP A 58 7.60 -4.17 -3.44
CA ASP A 58 6.41 -3.74 -4.18
C ASP A 58 5.60 -2.74 -3.32
N VAL A 59 5.56 -1.47 -3.75
CA VAL A 59 4.93 -0.38 -3.00
C VAL A 59 3.69 0.15 -3.71
N LEU A 60 2.62 0.34 -2.93
CA LEU A 60 1.31 0.79 -3.39
C LEU A 60 1.12 2.25 -2.97
N LEU A 61 1.39 3.18 -3.89
CA LEU A 61 1.34 4.62 -3.61
C LEU A 61 0.12 5.31 -4.26
N ASN A 62 -0.57 4.59 -5.15
CA ASN A 62 -1.69 5.11 -5.93
C ASN A 62 -3.01 5.13 -5.13
N HIS A 63 -3.29 4.08 -4.36
CA HIS A 63 -4.61 3.87 -3.77
C HIS A 63 -4.55 3.17 -2.40
N MET A 64 -5.69 3.21 -1.70
CA MET A 64 -6.00 2.33 -0.56
C MET A 64 -7.02 1.26 -0.99
N SER A 65 -7.50 0.43 -0.05
CA SER A 65 -8.52 -0.59 -0.30
C SER A 65 -9.74 -0.06 -1.05
N GLY A 66 -10.35 -0.91 -1.88
CA GLY A 66 -11.67 -0.66 -2.46
C GLY A 66 -12.79 -0.82 -1.44
N ASP A 67 -14.02 -0.63 -1.89
CA ASP A 67 -15.22 -0.72 -1.04
C ASP A 67 -15.33 -2.08 -0.33
N PHE A 68 -15.83 -2.02 0.90
CA PHE A 68 -16.04 -3.19 1.74
C PHE A 68 -17.34 -3.00 2.53
N ASP A 69 -18.16 -4.04 2.60
CA ASP A 69 -19.42 -4.00 3.34
C ASP A 69 -19.15 -3.96 4.85
N GLY A 70 -19.27 -2.76 5.43
CA GLY A 70 -19.05 -2.52 6.86
C GLY A 70 -17.62 -2.11 7.18
N VAL A 71 -17.07 -2.66 8.27
CA VAL A 71 -15.71 -2.35 8.73
C VAL A 71 -14.74 -3.37 8.14
N ALA A 72 -13.80 -2.88 7.32
CA ALA A 72 -12.69 -3.67 6.83
C ALA A 72 -11.67 -3.86 7.94
N VAL A 73 -11.08 -5.06 8.03
CA VAL A 73 -10.01 -5.36 8.99
C VAL A 73 -8.75 -5.72 8.22
N GLY A 74 -7.65 -5.03 8.55
CA GLY A 74 -6.33 -5.27 7.99
C GLY A 74 -5.60 -6.43 8.66
N THR A 75 -4.55 -6.92 8.02
CA THR A 75 -3.70 -8.01 8.52
C THR A 75 -2.98 -7.71 9.84
N ALA A 76 -2.89 -6.44 10.25
CA ALA A 76 -2.35 -6.00 11.55
C ALA A 76 -3.46 -5.62 12.55
N GLY A 77 -4.73 -5.92 12.23
CA GLY A 77 -5.90 -5.63 13.07
C GLY A 77 -6.40 -4.19 12.99
N THR A 78 -5.88 -3.35 12.09
CA THR A 78 -6.42 -2.01 11.87
C THR A 78 -7.81 -2.12 11.25
N GLU A 79 -8.77 -1.38 11.81
CA GLU A 79 -10.09 -1.21 11.23
C GLU A 79 -10.12 0.00 10.28
N ALA A 80 -10.87 -0.12 9.19
CA ALA A 80 -11.09 0.96 8.22
C ALA A 80 -12.52 0.91 7.66
N GLU A 81 -13.00 2.04 7.15
CA GLU A 81 -14.26 2.13 6.40
C GLU A 81 -13.97 2.66 4.98
N PRO A 82 -13.55 1.80 4.04
CA PRO A 82 -13.14 2.21 2.69
C PRO A 82 -14.22 2.99 1.92
N SER A 83 -15.48 2.62 2.10
CA SER A 83 -16.62 3.31 1.45
C SER A 83 -16.86 4.73 1.97
N LYS A 84 -16.27 5.08 3.12
CA LYS A 84 -16.24 6.45 3.64
C LYS A 84 -14.87 7.12 3.46
N LYS A 85 -13.93 6.46 2.77
CA LYS A 85 -12.54 6.89 2.64
C LYS A 85 -11.88 7.16 3.99
N SER A 86 -12.16 6.30 4.98
CA SER A 86 -11.61 6.40 6.33
C SER A 86 -10.61 5.28 6.59
N PHE A 87 -9.33 5.65 6.74
CA PHE A 87 -8.22 4.75 7.02
C PHE A 87 -7.44 5.26 8.23
N PRO A 88 -7.94 5.03 9.46
CA PRO A 88 -7.36 5.58 10.69
C PRO A 88 -5.97 5.03 11.03
N GLY A 89 -5.54 3.94 10.38
CA GLY A 89 -4.17 3.42 10.53
C GLY A 89 -3.07 4.29 9.91
N VAL A 90 -3.41 5.21 8.99
CA VAL A 90 -2.50 6.20 8.37
C VAL A 90 -2.91 7.65 8.71
N PRO A 91 -3.88 7.79 9.63
CA PRO A 91 -4.99 8.75 9.58
C PRO A 91 -5.31 9.41 8.21
N PHE A 92 -5.74 8.62 7.21
CA PHE A 92 -6.38 9.21 6.03
C PHE A 92 -7.90 9.32 6.18
N THR A 93 -8.41 10.39 5.60
CA THR A 93 -9.81 10.82 5.56
C THR A 93 -10.21 11.10 4.12
N ALA A 94 -11.50 11.35 3.87
CA ALA A 94 -11.99 11.59 2.51
C ALA A 94 -11.31 12.75 1.76
N GLN A 95 -10.70 13.71 2.48
CA GLN A 95 -9.95 14.84 1.93
C GLN A 95 -8.60 14.43 1.31
N ASP A 96 -8.10 13.25 1.66
CA ASP A 96 -6.80 12.74 1.23
C ASP A 96 -6.87 11.93 -0.07
N PHE A 97 -8.05 11.86 -0.68
CA PHE A 97 -8.33 11.10 -1.88
C PHE A 97 -8.91 12.02 -2.96
N HIS A 98 -8.69 11.64 -4.21
CA HIS A 98 -9.39 12.28 -5.32
C HIS A 98 -10.92 12.07 -5.21
N PRO A 99 -11.73 12.95 -5.81
CA PRO A 99 -13.16 12.74 -5.94
C PRO A 99 -13.47 11.38 -6.58
N THR A 100 -14.54 10.72 -6.14
CA THR A 100 -14.91 9.41 -6.68
C THR A 100 -15.35 9.52 -8.14
N CYS A 101 -14.64 8.83 -9.02
CA CYS A 101 -14.96 8.59 -10.42
C CYS A 101 -14.30 7.28 -10.87
N GLU A 102 -14.70 6.74 -12.02
CA GLU A 102 -14.17 5.48 -12.57
C GLU A 102 -13.34 5.76 -13.84
N ILE A 103 -12.32 4.94 -14.07
CA ILE A 103 -11.56 4.95 -15.34
C ILE A 103 -12.38 4.24 -16.41
N THR A 104 -12.94 5.01 -17.34
CA THR A 104 -13.73 4.47 -18.48
C THR A 104 -13.02 4.65 -19.83
N ASP A 105 -12.13 5.63 -19.94
CA ASP A 105 -11.27 5.86 -21.11
C ASP A 105 -9.79 5.89 -20.72
N TRP A 106 -9.06 4.86 -21.17
CA TRP A 106 -7.61 4.72 -20.92
C TRP A 106 -6.75 5.71 -21.73
N ASN A 107 -7.33 6.44 -22.68
CA ASN A 107 -6.65 7.52 -23.40
C ASN A 107 -6.84 8.88 -22.71
N ASP A 108 -7.75 8.99 -21.75
CA ASP A 108 -7.96 10.19 -20.96
C ASP A 108 -6.98 10.21 -19.77
N ARG A 109 -5.92 11.01 -19.90
CA ARG A 109 -4.90 11.16 -18.85
C ARG A 109 -5.49 11.59 -17.51
N PHE A 110 -6.53 12.42 -17.51
CA PHE A 110 -7.15 12.87 -16.27
C PHE A 110 -7.82 11.69 -15.57
N GLN A 111 -8.63 10.90 -16.28
CA GLN A 111 -9.25 9.70 -15.70
C GLN A 111 -8.20 8.74 -15.16
N VAL A 112 -7.20 8.40 -15.98
CA VAL A 112 -6.15 7.43 -15.60
C VAL A 112 -5.40 7.83 -14.33
N GLN A 113 -5.22 9.13 -14.09
CA GLN A 113 -4.42 9.63 -12.96
C GLN A 113 -5.25 10.06 -11.74
N GLN A 114 -6.55 10.31 -11.89
CA GLN A 114 -7.36 10.95 -10.85
C GLN A 114 -8.64 10.16 -10.48
N CYS A 115 -9.02 9.15 -11.26
CA CYS A 115 -10.17 8.30 -10.96
C CYS A 115 -9.76 6.99 -10.27
N GLU A 116 -10.74 6.36 -9.62
CA GLU A 116 -10.57 5.10 -8.89
C GLU A 116 -10.34 3.94 -9.88
N LEU A 117 -9.18 3.30 -9.77
CA LEU A 117 -8.87 2.07 -10.52
C LEU A 117 -9.71 0.94 -9.94
N VAL A 118 -10.71 0.46 -10.68
CA VAL A 118 -11.63 -0.62 -10.27
C VAL A 118 -12.24 -0.44 -8.86
N GLY A 119 -12.53 0.82 -8.48
CA GLY A 119 -13.14 1.19 -7.20
C GLY A 119 -12.16 1.31 -6.02
N LEU A 120 -10.86 1.14 -6.25
CA LEU A 120 -9.81 1.39 -5.26
C LEU A 120 -9.70 2.88 -4.98
N LYS A 121 -9.66 3.27 -3.69
CA LYS A 121 -9.70 4.69 -3.31
C LYS A 121 -8.38 5.37 -3.64
N GLY A 122 -8.37 6.15 -4.72
CA GLY A 122 -7.19 6.85 -5.25
C GLY A 122 -6.75 8.02 -4.36
N LEU A 123 -5.51 7.96 -3.87
CA LEU A 123 -4.91 8.99 -3.02
C LEU A 123 -4.62 10.26 -3.82
N ASP A 124 -4.78 11.43 -3.20
CA ASP A 124 -4.37 12.70 -3.80
C ASP A 124 -2.90 13.00 -3.48
N GLN A 125 -1.97 12.55 -4.34
CA GLN A 125 -0.54 12.83 -4.14
C GLN A 125 -0.16 14.30 -4.40
N GLY A 126 -1.10 15.17 -4.79
CA GLY A 126 -0.92 16.62 -4.77
C GLY A 126 -0.89 17.18 -3.34
N SER A 127 -1.58 16.53 -2.41
CA SER A 127 -1.61 16.87 -0.99
C SER A 127 -0.23 16.71 -0.34
N GLU A 128 0.21 17.73 0.41
CA GLU A 128 1.44 17.65 1.21
C GLU A 128 1.31 16.58 2.31
N TRP A 129 0.13 16.44 2.91
CA TRP A 129 -0.14 15.44 3.92
C TRP A 129 0.03 14.02 3.37
N VAL A 130 -0.61 13.72 2.25
CA VAL A 130 -0.48 12.41 1.58
C VAL A 130 0.97 12.12 1.23
N ARG A 131 1.67 13.08 0.61
CA ARG A 131 3.10 12.92 0.28
C ARG A 131 3.95 12.66 1.52
N SER A 132 3.72 13.37 2.62
CA SER A 132 4.48 13.15 3.85
C SER A 132 4.31 11.72 4.39
N LYS A 133 3.09 11.16 4.33
CA LYS A 133 2.81 9.79 4.77
C LYS A 133 3.42 8.73 3.86
N LEU A 134 3.41 8.96 2.55
CA LEU A 134 4.07 8.08 1.59
C LEU A 134 5.59 8.11 1.76
N ILE A 135 6.19 9.30 1.96
CA ILE A 135 7.63 9.45 2.19
C ILE A 135 8.03 8.80 3.51
N GLU A 136 7.30 9.02 4.60
CA GLU A 136 7.54 8.38 5.90
C GLU A 136 7.57 6.84 5.77
N PHE A 137 6.65 6.26 5.01
CA PHE A 137 6.62 4.82 4.74
C PHE A 137 7.84 4.34 3.91
N LEU A 138 8.20 5.05 2.85
CA LEU A 138 9.34 4.69 1.99
C LEU A 138 10.67 4.83 2.73
N ASP A 139 10.85 5.91 3.51
CA ASP A 139 12.04 6.15 4.31
C ASP A 139 12.21 5.05 5.37
N HIS A 140 11.12 4.64 6.02
CA HIS A 140 11.15 3.53 6.97
C HIS A 140 11.62 2.21 6.32
N LEU A 141 11.17 1.91 5.09
CA LEU A 141 11.66 0.74 4.35
C LEU A 141 13.15 0.85 4.00
N ILE A 142 13.64 2.03 3.65
CA ILE A 142 15.06 2.30 3.39
C ILE A 142 15.88 2.10 4.67
N GLU A 143 15.40 2.57 5.82
CA GLU A 143 16.03 2.37 7.13
C GLU A 143 16.19 0.89 7.49
N LEU A 144 15.22 0.05 7.11
CA LEU A 144 15.29 -1.41 7.26
C LEU A 144 16.29 -2.08 6.29
N GLY A 145 16.84 -1.35 5.33
CA GLY A 145 17.88 -1.81 4.40
C GLY A 145 17.35 -2.28 3.04
N VAL A 146 16.13 -1.90 2.67
CA VAL A 146 15.58 -2.11 1.31
C VAL A 146 16.43 -1.34 0.30
N ALA A 147 16.67 -1.95 -0.86
CA ALA A 147 17.55 -1.37 -1.87
C ALA A 147 16.82 -0.44 -2.85
N ASP A 148 15.58 -0.76 -3.19
CA ASP A 148 14.76 0.02 -4.13
C ASP A 148 13.30 -0.47 -4.10
N PHE A 149 12.46 0.13 -4.94
CA PHE A 149 11.02 -0.13 -4.99
C PHE A 149 10.55 -0.51 -6.40
N ARG A 150 9.63 -1.47 -6.46
CA ARG A 150 8.72 -1.60 -7.61
C ARG A 150 7.49 -0.78 -7.28
N VAL A 151 7.29 0.32 -8.00
CA VAL A 151 6.14 1.20 -7.79
C VAL A 151 4.94 0.63 -8.55
N ASP A 152 3.89 0.27 -7.83
CA ASP A 152 2.64 -0.20 -8.43
C ASP A 152 1.78 0.95 -8.96
N ALA A 153 1.12 0.69 -10.09
CA ALA A 153 0.27 1.60 -10.85
C ALA A 153 0.98 2.89 -11.29
#